data_AF-A0A953X1F8-F1
#
_entry.id   AF-A0A953X1F8-F1
#
_cell.length_a   1.000
_cell.length_b   1.000
_cell.length_c   1.000
_cell.angle_alpha   90.00
_cell.angle_beta   90.00
_cell.angle_gamma   90.00
#
_symmetry.space_group_name_H-M   'P 1'
#
loop_
_entity.id
_entity.type
_entity.pdbx_description
1 polymer ?
#
loop_
_entity_poly.entity_id
_entity_poly.type
_entity_poly.pdbx_seq_one_letter_code
_entity_poly.pdbx_strand_id
1 'polypeptide(L)' 'SYYDAIRTQTPHQIEAIDMARRAIHNEGSELLAERLEGKVEVDFLTARRLFTLICALHAGQARAAG' A
#
# COMPACT_ATOMS: atom_id res chain seq x y z
N SER A 1 -5.03 -2.14 -14.70
CA SER A 1 -5.50 -1.79 -13.34
C SER A 1 -5.91 -3.06 -12.60
N TYR A 2 -5.90 -3.10 -11.25
CA TYR A 2 -6.41 -4.25 -10.47
C TYR A 2 -7.84 -4.66 -10.89
N TYR A 3 -8.66 -3.68 -11.29
CA TYR A 3 -9.99 -3.92 -11.85
C TYR A 3 -9.98 -4.71 -13.17
N ASP A 4 -8.96 -4.53 -14.02
CA ASP A 4 -8.82 -5.31 -15.25
C ASP A 4 -8.36 -6.73 -14.93
N ALA A 5 -7.50 -6.89 -13.91
CA ALA A 5 -7.04 -8.18 -13.43
C ALA A 5 -8.21 -9.05 -12.91
N ILE A 6 -9.14 -8.47 -12.12
CA ILE A 6 -10.34 -9.17 -11.65
C ILE A 6 -11.21 -9.71 -12.81
N ARG A 7 -11.27 -8.98 -13.93
CA ARG A 7 -12.13 -9.35 -15.07
C ARG A 7 -11.50 -10.39 -16.00
N THR A 8 -10.19 -10.58 -15.93
CA THR A 8 -9.44 -11.33 -16.96
C THR A 8 -8.55 -12.44 -16.42
N GLN A 9 -8.22 -12.42 -15.12
CA GLN A 9 -7.29 -13.36 -14.51
C GLN A 9 -8.02 -14.43 -13.71
N THR A 10 -7.35 -15.57 -13.52
CA THR A 10 -7.88 -16.65 -12.69
C THR A 10 -7.82 -16.29 -11.20
N PRO A 11 -8.64 -16.93 -10.33
CA PRO A 11 -8.61 -16.67 -8.89
C PRO A 11 -7.21 -16.75 -8.27
N HIS A 12 -6.41 -17.76 -8.64
CA HIS A 12 -5.04 -17.93 -8.18
C HIS A 12 -4.13 -16.76 -8.55
N GLN A 13 -4.27 -16.22 -9.77
CA GLN A 13 -3.48 -15.07 -10.21
C GLN A 13 -3.87 -13.79 -9.46
N ILE A 14 -5.17 -13.60 -9.18
CA ILE A 14 -5.67 -12.49 -8.37
C ILE A 14 -5.11 -12.58 -6.95
N GLU A 15 -5.12 -13.77 -6.34
CA GLU A 15 -4.54 -14.00 -5.01
C GLU A 15 -3.04 -13.66 -4.97
N ALA A 16 -2.28 -14.07 -6.00
CA ALA A 16 -0.86 -13.73 -6.11
C ALA A 16 -0.63 -12.21 -6.17
N ILE A 17 -1.47 -11.48 -6.92
CA ILE A 17 -1.43 -10.02 -6.96
C ILE A 17 -1.75 -9.43 -5.58
N ASP A 18 -2.78 -9.92 -4.90
CA ASP A 18 -3.16 -9.44 -3.57
C ASP A 18 -2.06 -9.70 -2.53
N MET A 19 -1.39 -10.84 -2.61
CA MET A 19 -0.23 -11.15 -1.77
C MET A 19 0.92 -10.19 -2.04
N ALA A 20 1.28 -9.97 -3.31
CA ALA A 20 2.34 -9.04 -3.67
C ALA A 20 2.04 -7.61 -3.18
N ARG A 21 0.79 -7.15 -3.31
CA ARG A 21 0.35 -5.85 -2.79
C ARG A 21 0.44 -5.78 -1.27
N ARG A 22 0.04 -6.84 -0.58
CA ARG A 22 0.17 -6.91 0.89
C ARG A 22 1.63 -6.85 1.33
N ALA A 23 2.53 -7.54 0.63
CA ALA A 23 3.97 -7.51 0.92
C ALA A 23 4.53 -6.08 0.80
N ILE A 24 4.25 -5.40 -0.32
CA ILE A 24 4.70 -4.01 -0.55
C ILE A 24 4.15 -3.07 0.54
N HIS A 25 2.89 -3.22 0.94
CA HIS A 25 2.34 -2.42 2.04
C HIS A 25 3.01 -2.73 3.37
N ASN A 26 3.35 -3.99 3.67
CA ASN A 26 4.05 -4.34 4.91
C ASN A 26 5.44 -3.70 4.95
N GLU A 27 6.24 -3.88 3.90
CA GLU A 27 7.59 -3.31 3.79
C GLU A 27 7.56 -1.78 3.89
N GLY A 28 6.62 -1.14 3.20
CA GLY A 28 6.43 0.31 3.29
C GLY A 28 6.01 0.79 4.69
N SER A 29 5.27 -0.04 5.43
CA SER A 29 4.85 0.28 6.81
C SER A 29 6.00 0.19 7.79
N GLU A 30 6.85 -0.84 7.65
CA GLU A 30 8.07 -1.00 8.45
C GLU A 30 9.01 0.17 8.22
N LEU A 31 9.28 0.51 6.96
CA LEU A 31 10.10 1.66 6.61
C LEU A 31 9.51 2.98 7.12
N LEU A 32 8.19 3.15 7.07
CA LEU A 32 7.54 4.35 7.63
C LEU A 32 7.74 4.45 9.15
N ALA A 33 7.61 3.34 9.87
CA ALA A 33 7.82 3.29 11.31
C ALA A 33 9.29 3.64 11.67
N GLU A 34 10.26 3.05 10.97
CA GLU A 34 11.69 3.36 11.13
C GLU A 34 11.98 4.86 10.92
N ARG A 35 11.36 5.50 9.93
CA ARG A 35 11.59 6.93 9.65
C ARG A 35 10.94 7.87 10.65
N LEU A 36 9.96 7.40 11.39
CA LEU A 36 9.27 8.13 12.46
C LEU A 36 9.93 7.94 13.83
N GLU A 37 10.84 6.98 13.96
CA GLU A 37 11.59 6.74 15.20
C GLU A 37 12.26 8.02 15.71
N GLY A 38 12.15 8.27 17.01
CA GLY A 38 12.62 9.51 17.66
C GLY A 38 11.77 10.76 17.40
N LYS A 39 10.70 10.67 16.61
CA LYS A 39 9.74 11.77 16.39
C LYS A 39 8.35 11.42 16.92
N VAL A 40 7.85 10.24 16.55
CA VAL A 40 6.51 9.74 16.91
C VAL A 40 6.59 8.22 17.06
N GLU A 41 6.13 7.69 18.19
CA GLU A 41 5.95 6.25 18.36
C GLU A 41 4.69 5.78 17.63
N VAL A 42 4.84 4.76 16.78
CA VAL A 42 3.73 4.13 16.05
C VAL A 42 3.89 2.62 16.08
N ASP A 43 2.79 1.91 16.33
CA ASP A 43 2.75 0.47 16.13
C ASP A 43 2.59 0.13 14.63
N PHE A 44 2.87 -1.12 14.26
CA PHE A 44 2.81 -1.58 12.87
C PHE A 44 1.43 -1.39 12.22
N LEU A 45 0.33 -1.59 12.95
CA LEU A 45 -1.02 -1.42 12.39
C LEU A 45 -1.30 0.05 12.10
N THR A 46 -0.85 0.95 12.97
CA THR A 46 -0.93 2.39 12.78
C THR A 46 -0.06 2.84 11.60
N ALA A 47 1.20 2.40 11.53
CA ALA A 47 2.09 2.69 10.39
C ALA A 47 1.49 2.19 9.07
N ARG A 48 0.85 1.02 9.07
CA ARG A 48 0.19 0.46 7.89
C ARG A 48 -1.00 1.27 7.40
N ARG A 49 -1.80 1.80 8.32
CA ARG A 49 -2.90 2.71 7.99
C ARG A 49 -2.37 4.01 7.40
N LEU A 50 -1.33 4.59 8.01
CA LEU A 50 -0.69 5.81 7.50
C LEU A 50 -0.08 5.61 6.11
N PHE A 51 0.67 4.52 5.89
CA PHE A 51 1.25 4.20 4.59
C PHE A 51 0.17 4.06 3.52
N THR A 52 -0.95 3.39 3.85
CA THR A 52 -2.10 3.27 2.94
C THR A 52 -2.68 4.64 2.55
N LEU A 53 -2.82 5.57 3.51
CA LEU A 53 -3.29 6.93 3.24
C LEU A 53 -2.31 7.71 2.37
N ILE A 54 -0.99 7.59 2.63
CA ILE A 54 0.05 8.22 1.81
C ILE A 54 -0.04 7.74 0.36
N CYS A 55 -0.13 6.42 0.13
CA CYS A 55 -0.30 5.86 -1.22
C CYS A 55 -1.57 6.37 -1.91
N ALA A 56 -2.70 6.45 -1.19
CA ALA A 56 -3.96 6.93 -1.74
C ALA A 56 -3.89 8.41 -2.16
N LEU A 57 -3.28 9.26 -1.33
CA LEU A 57 -3.09 10.68 -1.61
C LEU A 57 -2.13 10.91 -2.78
N HIS A 58 -1.00 10.19 -2.81
CA HIS A 58 -0.04 10.29 -3.91
C HIS A 58 -0.64 9.83 -5.24
N ALA A 59 -1.37 8.71 -5.24
CA ALA A 59 -2.08 8.23 -6.43
C ALA A 59 -3.23 9.16 -6.86
N GLY A 60 -3.79 9.94 -5.93
CA GLY A 60 -4.76 11.00 -6.23
C GLY A 60 -4.11 12.22 -6.89
N GLN A 61 -2.94 12.64 -6.41
CA GLN A 61 -2.15 13.72 -7.01
C GLN A 61 -1.74 13.41 -8.44
N ALA A 62 -1.31 12.17 -8.72
CA ALA A 62 -0.99 11.73 -10.07
C ALA A 62 -2.20 11.77 -11.04
N ARG A 63 -3.43 11.67 -10.53
CA ARG A 63 -4.66 11.73 -11.35
C ARG A 63 -5.20 13.15 -11.55
N ALA A 64 -4.84 14.10 -10.68
CA ALA A 64 -5.27 15.50 -10.79
C ALA A 64 -4.38 16.34 -11.73
N ALA A 65 -3.22 15.81 -12.12
CA ALA A 65 -2.24 16.50 -12.97
C ALA A 65 -2.37 16.19 -14.48
N GLY A 66 -3.51 15.65 -14.93
CA GLY A 66 -3.84 15.40 -16.34
C GLY A 66 -5.20 15.97 -16.69
#